data_AF-A0A0P4RHR7-F1
#
_entry.id   AF-A0A0P4RHR7-F1
#
_cell.length_a   1.000
_cell.length_b   1.000
_cell.length_c   1.000
_cell.angle_alpha   90.00
_cell.angle_beta   90.00
_cell.angle_gamma   90.00
#
_symmetry.space_group_name_H-M   'P 1'
#
loop_
_entity.id
_entity.type
_entity.pdbx_description
1 polymer ?
#
loop_
_entity_poly.entity_id
_entity_poly.type
_entity_poly.pdbx_seq_one_letter_code
_entity_poly.pdbx_strand_id
1 'polypeptide(L)'
;MMPKRTNYRAAADRSAATPPRPREHARRTTPVRTTLDLTPELHMDLKQWCNATAVQLRMPDVPLAAVLRQLVQLLAVEDIEDQDHEEFRALLAERVRDRIAEQAG
;
A
#
# COMPACT_ATOMS: atom_id res chain seq x y z
N MET A 1 64.55 16.15 7.56
CA MET A 1 63.39 15.27 7.81
C MET A 1 62.15 16.15 7.88
N MET A 2 61.36 16.22 6.80
CA MET A 2 60.17 17.10 6.71
C MET A 2 58.91 16.24 6.69
N PRO A 3 57.86 16.53 7.49
CA PRO A 3 56.65 15.73 7.52
C PRO A 3 55.78 16.00 6.28
N LYS A 4 55.40 14.92 5.60
CA LYS A 4 54.56 14.93 4.39
C LYS A 4 53.14 15.37 4.79
N ARG A 5 52.76 16.61 4.46
CA ARG A 5 51.39 17.12 4.66
C ARG A 5 50.40 16.25 3.88
N THR A 6 49.54 15.55 4.60
CA THR A 6 48.47 14.70 4.08
C THR A 6 47.44 15.53 3.33
N ASN A 7 47.17 15.17 2.07
CA ASN A 7 46.23 15.85 1.16
C ASN A 7 44.76 15.56 1.54
N TYR A 8 44.26 16.21 2.60
CA TYR A 8 42.84 16.17 2.98
C TYR A 8 41.90 16.76 1.93
N ARG A 9 42.39 17.67 1.09
CA ARG A 9 41.60 18.39 0.07
C ARG A 9 41.09 17.46 -1.05
N ALA A 10 41.92 16.49 -1.47
CA ALA A 10 41.56 15.50 -2.48
C ALA A 10 40.52 14.46 -2.01
N ALA A 11 40.30 14.33 -0.70
CA ALA A 11 39.24 13.51 -0.15
C ALA A 11 37.89 14.25 -0.14
N ALA A 12 37.90 15.56 0.13
CA ALA A 12 36.71 16.40 0.15
C ALA A 12 36.13 16.62 -1.27
N ASP A 13 36.97 16.83 -2.28
CA ASP A 13 36.51 17.04 -3.67
C ASP A 13 35.84 15.78 -4.27
N ARG A 14 36.22 14.57 -3.84
CA ARG A 14 35.55 13.34 -4.28
C ARG A 14 34.14 13.18 -3.70
N SER A 15 33.89 13.70 -2.50
CA SER A 15 32.56 13.64 -1.88
C SER A 15 31.58 14.64 -2.52
N ALA A 16 32.06 15.73 -3.12
CA ALA A 16 31.24 16.74 -3.78
C ALA A 16 30.76 16.32 -5.19
N ALA A 17 31.44 15.36 -5.82
CA ALA A 17 31.17 14.93 -7.20
C ALA A 17 30.24 13.70 -7.30
N THR A 18 29.70 13.20 -6.20
CA THR A 18 28.75 12.08 -6.24
C THR A 18 27.35 12.62 -6.53
N PRO A 19 26.76 12.38 -7.71
CA PRO A 19 25.37 12.74 -7.95
C PRO A 19 24.49 12.03 -6.89
N PRO A 20 23.40 12.66 -6.42
CA PRO A 20 22.48 12.01 -5.50
C PRO A 20 22.03 10.71 -6.16
N ARG A 21 22.45 9.56 -5.61
CA ARG A 21 21.92 8.28 -6.05
C ARG A 21 20.40 8.38 -5.93
N PRO A 22 19.65 7.88 -6.92
CA PRO A 22 18.21 7.71 -6.76
C PRO A 22 18.01 7.05 -5.41
N ARG A 23 17.20 7.65 -4.54
CA ARG A 23 16.78 6.99 -3.32
C ARG A 23 15.92 5.83 -3.78
N GLU A 24 16.55 4.70 -4.05
CA GLU A 24 15.86 3.45 -4.18
C GLU A 24 15.13 3.30 -2.86
N HIS A 25 13.81 3.52 -2.88
CA HIS A 25 12.98 3.35 -1.69
C HIS A 25 13.14 1.87 -1.34
N ALA A 26 14.05 1.58 -0.40
CA ALA A 26 14.28 0.22 0.07
C ALA A 26 12.90 -0.34 0.37
N ARG A 27 12.49 -1.36 -0.42
CA ARG A 27 11.16 -1.97 -0.28
C ARG A 27 11.06 -2.35 1.19
N ARG A 28 10.18 -1.67 1.93
CA ARG A 28 10.02 -1.92 3.35
C ARG A 28 9.64 -3.40 3.48
N THR A 29 10.55 -4.19 4.05
CA THR A 29 10.33 -5.62 4.29
C THR A 29 9.44 -5.84 5.51
N THR A 30 9.30 -4.83 6.36
CA THR A 30 8.43 -4.85 7.54
C THR A 30 6.97 -4.63 7.15
N PRO A 31 6.02 -5.44 7.67
CA PRO A 31 4.59 -5.22 7.49
C PRO A 31 4.16 -3.81 7.94
N VAL A 32 3.31 -3.16 7.15
CA VAL A 32 2.67 -1.89 7.51
C VAL A 32 1.35 -2.19 8.22
N ARG A 33 1.16 -1.61 9.42
CA ARG A 33 -0.11 -1.68 10.13
C ARG A 33 -0.99 -0.52 9.71
N THR A 34 -2.19 -0.84 9.24
CA THR A 34 -3.23 0.13 8.89
C THR A 34 -4.42 -0.07 9.81
N THR A 35 -4.97 1.03 10.33
CA THR A 35 -6.22 1.05 11.09
C THR A 35 -7.32 1.58 10.18
N LEU A 36 -8.51 0.97 10.24
CA LEU A 36 -9.67 1.35 9.45
C LEU A 36 -10.85 1.58 10.39
N ASP A 37 -11.37 2.79 10.38
CA ASP A 37 -12.59 3.14 11.12
C ASP A 37 -13.80 2.89 10.21
N LEU A 38 -14.73 2.09 10.72
CA LEU A 38 -15.99 1.77 10.05
C LEU A 38 -17.14 2.30 10.89
N THR A 39 -18.21 2.74 10.23
CA THR A 39 -19.48 2.94 10.96
C THR A 39 -19.96 1.58 11.50
N PRO A 40 -20.72 1.56 12.61
CA PRO A 40 -21.25 0.31 13.15
C PRO A 40 -22.05 -0.50 12.12
N GLU A 41 -22.83 0.19 11.28
CA GLU A 41 -23.59 -0.41 10.18
C GLU A 41 -22.66 -1.10 9.16
N LEU A 42 -21.65 -0.39 8.66
CA LEU A 42 -20.72 -0.93 7.67
C LEU A 42 -19.89 -2.10 8.22
N HIS A 43 -19.52 -2.04 9.50
CA HIS A 43 -18.88 -3.17 10.17
C HIS A 43 -19.80 -4.38 10.25
N MET A 44 -21.10 -4.17 10.49
CA MET A 44 -22.07 -5.26 10.54
C MET A 44 -22.33 -5.90 9.19
N ASP A 45 -22.48 -5.10 8.14
CA ASP A 45 -22.63 -5.61 6.77
C ASP A 45 -21.41 -6.45 6.37
N LEU A 46 -20.19 -5.95 6.66
CA LEU A 46 -18.96 -6.69 6.39
C LEU A 46 -18.91 -8.02 7.17
N LYS A 47 -19.32 -8.01 8.44
CA LYS A 47 -19.36 -9.23 9.27
C LYS A 47 -20.38 -10.24 8.77
N GLN A 48 -21.56 -9.79 8.35
CA GLN A 48 -22.59 -10.66 7.77
C GLN A 48 -22.09 -11.31 6.49
N TRP A 49 -21.45 -10.54 5.62
CA TRP A 49 -20.83 -11.08 4.41
C TRP A 49 -19.77 -12.13 4.75
N CYS A 50 -18.86 -11.86 5.70
CA CYS A 50 -17.83 -12.83 6.10
C CYS A 50 -18.44 -14.14 6.61
N ASN A 51 -19.51 -14.06 7.41
CA ASN A 51 -20.19 -15.25 7.94
C ASN A 51 -20.85 -16.06 6.81
N ALA A 52 -21.54 -15.40 5.88
CA ALA A 52 -22.15 -16.05 4.72
C ALA A 52 -21.09 -16.74 3.84
N THR A 53 -19.98 -16.06 3.58
CA THR A 53 -18.87 -16.58 2.79
C THR A 53 -18.19 -17.77 3.49
N ALA A 54 -18.03 -17.75 4.82
CA ALA A 54 -17.48 -18.88 5.56
C ALA A 54 -18.31 -20.16 5.36
N VAL A 55 -19.65 -20.03 5.38
CA VAL A 55 -20.57 -21.14 5.09
C VAL A 55 -20.39 -21.65 3.66
N GLN A 56 -20.32 -20.75 2.67
CA GLN A 56 -20.15 -21.10 1.27
C GLN A 56 -18.83 -21.84 1.01
N LEU A 57 -17.75 -21.36 1.62
CA LEU A 57 -16.41 -21.94 1.49
C LEU A 57 -16.19 -23.16 2.39
N ARG A 58 -17.17 -23.53 3.22
CA ARG A 58 -17.09 -24.61 4.22
C ARG A 58 -15.91 -24.44 5.18
N MET A 59 -15.67 -23.21 5.61
CA MET A 59 -14.63 -22.85 6.56
C MET A 59 -15.26 -22.47 7.91
N PRO A 60 -14.52 -22.63 9.03
CA PRO A 60 -15.02 -22.21 10.35
C PRO A 60 -15.26 -20.70 10.42
N ASP A 61 -14.40 -19.90 9.78
CA ASP A 61 -14.52 -18.46 9.72
C ASP A 61 -13.81 -17.87 8.48
N VAL A 62 -14.15 -16.61 8.18
CA VAL A 62 -13.44 -15.77 7.20
C VAL A 62 -12.85 -14.58 7.94
N PRO A 63 -11.52 -14.54 8.17
CA PRO A 63 -10.89 -13.44 8.90
C PRO A 63 -10.95 -12.12 8.12
N LEU A 64 -11.41 -11.03 8.74
CA LEU A 64 -11.50 -9.71 8.10
C LEU A 64 -10.15 -9.24 7.54
N ALA A 65 -9.06 -9.48 8.27
CA ALA A 65 -7.73 -9.12 7.81
C ALA A 65 -7.32 -9.86 6.52
N ALA A 66 -7.80 -11.10 6.32
CA ALA A 66 -7.57 -11.83 5.07
C ALA A 66 -8.38 -11.21 3.93
N VAL A 67 -9.65 -10.86 4.17
CA VAL A 67 -10.51 -10.18 3.20
C VAL A 67 -9.89 -8.86 2.75
N LEU A 68 -9.50 -8.00 3.70
CA LEU A 68 -8.88 -6.70 3.40
C LEU A 68 -7.56 -6.84 2.63
N ARG A 69 -6.73 -7.84 2.96
CA ARG A 69 -5.50 -8.12 2.19
C ARG A 69 -5.81 -8.55 0.76
N GLN A 70 -6.81 -9.40 0.57
CA GLN A 70 -7.22 -9.83 -0.78
C GLN A 70 -7.81 -8.67 -1.59
N LEU A 71 -8.62 -7.81 -0.97
CA LEU A 71 -9.10 -6.58 -1.62
C LEU A 71 -7.95 -5.68 -2.08
N VAL A 72 -6.93 -5.49 -1.24
CA VAL A 72 -5.73 -4.72 -1.63
C VAL A 72 -4.98 -5.42 -2.76
N GLN A 73 -4.87 -6.75 -2.74
CA GLN A 73 -4.19 -7.50 -3.80
C GLN A 73 -4.92 -7.35 -5.13
N LEU A 74 -6.25 -7.51 -5.16
CA LEU A 74 -7.06 -7.27 -6.36
C LEU A 74 -6.75 -5.88 -6.92
N LEU A 75 -6.84 -4.84 -6.10
CA LEU A 75 -6.53 -3.47 -6.53
C LEU A 75 -5.08 -3.23 -6.98
N ALA A 76 -4.13 -4.07 -6.56
CA ALA A 76 -2.72 -3.92 -6.87
C ALA A 76 -2.30 -4.67 -8.15
N VAL A 77 -3.09 -5.62 -8.66
CA VAL A 77 -2.71 -6.32 -9.89
C VAL A 77 -2.97 -5.41 -11.09
N GLU A 78 -1.89 -5.02 -11.77
CA GLU A 78 -1.91 -4.15 -12.97
C GLU A 78 -2.10 -4.97 -14.27
N ASP A 79 -1.72 -6.25 -14.28
CA ASP A 79 -1.75 -7.14 -15.46
C ASP A 79 -2.94 -8.11 -15.49
N ILE A 80 -4.10 -7.75 -14.91
CA ILE A 80 -5.30 -8.55 -15.15
C ILE A 80 -5.92 -8.04 -16.46
N GLU A 81 -5.71 -8.74 -17.56
CA GLU A 81 -6.45 -8.58 -18.83
C GLU A 81 -7.91 -9.07 -18.66
N ASP A 82 -8.58 -8.64 -17.59
CA ASP A 82 -9.96 -8.93 -17.27
C ASP A 82 -10.72 -7.61 -17.24
N GLN A 83 -11.60 -7.45 -18.23
CA GLN A 83 -12.43 -6.25 -18.39
C GLN A 83 -13.24 -5.94 -17.12
N ASP A 84 -13.68 -6.99 -16.40
CA ASP A 84 -14.45 -6.84 -15.17
C ASP A 84 -13.59 -6.20 -14.05
N HIS A 85 -12.28 -6.45 -14.07
CA HIS A 85 -11.36 -5.91 -13.08
C HIS A 85 -11.04 -4.43 -13.32
N GLU A 86 -10.89 -4.03 -14.58
CA GLU A 86 -10.71 -2.61 -14.95
C GLU A 86 -11.97 -1.78 -14.64
N GLU A 87 -13.15 -2.30 -14.96
CA GLU A 87 -14.43 -1.65 -14.64
C GLU A 87 -14.59 -1.49 -13.12
N PHE A 88 -14.29 -2.54 -12.34
CA PHE A 88 -14.32 -2.48 -10.89
C PHE A 88 -13.41 -1.38 -10.33
N ARG A 89 -12.18 -1.26 -10.86
CA ARG A 89 -11.22 -0.22 -10.43
C ARG A 89 -11.70 1.18 -10.78
N ALA A 90 -12.30 1.37 -11.96
CA ALA A 90 -12.86 2.65 -12.39
C ALA A 90 -14.02 3.08 -11.47
N LEU A 91 -14.97 2.18 -11.22
CA LEU A 91 -16.11 2.43 -10.33
C LEU A 91 -15.65 2.75 -8.90
N LEU A 92 -14.65 2.03 -8.40
CA LEU A 92 -14.09 2.31 -7.08
C LEU A 92 -13.44 3.70 -7.03
N ALA A 93 -12.68 4.08 -8.05
CA ALA A 93 -12.02 5.38 -8.10
C ALA A 93 -13.03 6.55 -8.10
N GLU A 94 -14.14 6.40 -8.82
CA GLU A 94 -15.24 7.37 -8.81
C GLU A 94 -15.87 7.48 -7.41
N ARG A 95 -16.26 6.37 -6.80
CA ARG A 95 -16.84 6.36 -5.45
C ARG A 95 -15.92 6.96 -4.40
N VAL A 96 -14.61 6.69 -4.48
CA VAL A 96 -13.63 7.29 -3.57
C VAL A 96 -13.58 8.80 -3.75
N ARG A 97 -13.61 9.29 -4.99
CA ARG A 97 -13.63 10.72 -5.29
C ARG A 97 -14.86 11.39 -4.69
N ASP A 98 -16.04 10.82 -4.92
CA ASP A 98 -17.30 11.35 -4.40
C ASP A 98 -17.28 11.41 -2.87
N ARG A 99 -16.80 10.33 -2.24
CA ARG A 99 -16.71 10.27 -0.78
C ARG A 99 -15.75 11.30 -0.19
N ILE A 100 -14.61 11.54 -0.84
CA ILE A 100 -13.68 12.59 -0.41
C ILE A 100 -14.32 13.97 -0.56
N ALA A 101 -15.08 14.20 -1.64
CA ALA A 101 -15.79 15.46 -1.85
C ALA A 101 -16.88 15.70 -0.78
N GLU A 102 -17.62 14.67 -0.40
CA GLU A 102 -18.62 14.72 0.69
C GLU A 102 -18.00 15.04 2.05
N GLN A 103 -16.77 14.59 2.32
CA GLN A 103 -16.09 14.83 3.61
C GLN A 103 -15.41 16.20 3.68
N ALA A 104 -15.22 16.88 2.55
CA ALA A 104 -14.54 18.17 2.47
C ALA A 104 -15.50 19.38 2.45
N GLY A 105 -16.80 19.15 2.28
CA GLY A 105 -17.87 20.16 2.35
C GLY A 105 -18.53 20.21 3.72
#